data_AF-A0A3M2CHD6-F1
#
_entry.id   AF-A0A3M2CHD6-F1
#
_cell.length_a   1.000
_cell.length_b   1.000
_cell.length_c   1.000
_cell.angle_alpha   90.00
_cell.angle_beta   90.00
_cell.angle_gamma   90.00
#
_symmetry.space_group_name_H-M   'P 1'
#
loop_
_entity.id
_entity.type
_entity.pdbx_description
1 polymer ?
#
loop_
_entity_poly.entity_id
_entity_poly.type
_entity_poly.pdbx_seq_one_letter_code
_entity_poly.pdbx_strand_id
1 'polypeptide(L)'
;MDLPFAIDDLYSAGWWPGDADICLQASDGRWYPDPDHALAAFLRLNAKLTMTPLTPGNAWRAVWTASTGVSGTVTADDRAAASVLAYAALLRFQVPTPVVAG
;
A
#
# COMPACT_ATOMS: atom_id res chain seq x y z
N MET A 1 -11.69 7.15 2.18
CA MET A 1 -10.41 7.09 2.94
C MET A 1 -9.43 7.92 2.16
N ASP A 2 -8.87 8.93 2.81
CA ASP A 2 -8.01 9.92 2.18
C ASP A 2 -6.53 9.56 2.30
N LEU A 3 -5.68 10.31 1.60
CA LEU A 3 -4.24 10.09 1.58
C LEU A 3 -3.59 10.26 2.98
N PRO A 4 -3.94 11.26 3.81
CA PRO A 4 -3.39 11.36 5.17
C PRO A 4 -3.61 10.11 6.02
N PHE A 5 -4.82 9.54 6.00
CA PHE A 5 -5.11 8.29 6.70
C PHE A 5 -4.31 7.11 6.13
N ALA A 6 -4.18 7.04 4.81
CA ALA A 6 -3.38 6.00 4.16
C ALA A 6 -1.91 6.05 4.60
N ILE A 7 -1.35 7.25 4.77
CA ILE A 7 0.03 7.45 5.24
C ILE A 7 0.20 7.03 6.70
N ASP A 8 -0.77 7.35 7.57
CA ASP A 8 -0.78 6.84 8.95
C ASP A 8 -0.74 5.31 8.98
N ASP A 9 -1.58 4.68 8.15
CA ASP A 9 -1.65 3.23 8.04
C ASP A 9 -0.31 2.64 7.55
N LEU A 10 0.30 3.28 6.55
CA LEU A 10 1.61 2.90 6.01
C LEU A 10 2.73 2.96 7.07
N TYR A 11 2.81 4.03 7.85
CA TYR A 11 3.83 4.15 8.90
C TYR A 11 3.57 3.15 10.03
N SER A 12 2.30 2.89 10.36
CA SER A 12 1.94 1.84 11.33
C SER A 12 2.30 0.43 10.85
N ALA A 13 2.35 0.20 9.53
CA ALA A 13 2.81 -1.04 8.91
C ALA A 13 4.35 -1.18 8.93
N GLY A 14 5.07 -0.20 9.47
CA GLY A 14 6.52 -0.21 9.63
C GLY A 14 7.30 0.35 8.44
N TRP A 15 6.63 0.98 7.48
CA TRP A 15 7.32 1.65 6.38
C TRP A 15 7.93 2.98 6.83
N TRP A 16 9.13 3.25 6.34
CA TRP A 16 9.79 4.55 6.45
C TRP A 16 10.51 4.82 5.13
N PRO A 17 10.58 6.09 4.67
CA PRO A 17 11.27 6.44 3.44
C PRO A 17 12.77 6.14 3.58
N GLY A 18 13.31 5.32 2.68
CA GLY A 18 14.75 5.10 2.55
C GLY A 18 15.38 6.01 1.50
N ASP A 19 16.71 6.16 1.55
CA ASP A 19 17.48 7.01 0.62
C ASP A 19 17.37 6.57 -0.86
N ALA A 20 16.97 5.32 -1.12
CA ALA A 20 16.83 4.75 -2.46
C ALA A 20 15.37 4.67 -2.96
N ASP A 21 14.41 5.13 -2.16
CA ASP A 21 12.99 5.03 -2.51
C ASP A 21 12.54 6.21 -3.37
N ILE A 22 11.71 5.93 -4.36
CA ILE A 22 11.03 6.97 -5.12
C ILE A 22 9.78 7.35 -4.31
N CYS A 23 9.89 8.44 -3.55
CA CYS A 23 8.83 8.94 -2.69
C CYS A 23 8.22 10.24 -3.20
N LEU A 24 6.96 10.44 -2.84
CA LEU A 24 6.22 11.68 -2.98
C LEU A 24 5.96 12.27 -1.59
N GLN A 25 5.80 13.59 -1.53
CA GLN A 25 5.48 14.30 -0.30
C GLN A 25 4.01 14.73 -0.31
N ALA A 26 3.28 14.41 0.75
CA ALA A 26 1.93 14.89 0.98
C ALA A 26 1.95 16.36 1.42
N SER A 27 0.80 17.02 1.37
CA SER A 27 0.64 18.44 1.75
C SER A 27 0.97 18.74 3.20
N ASP A 28 0.92 17.73 4.08
CA ASP A 28 1.30 17.80 5.49
C ASP A 28 2.79 17.54 5.74
N GLY A 29 3.59 17.35 4.67
CA GLY A 29 5.02 17.15 4.72
C GLY A 29 5.46 15.69 4.89
N ARG A 30 4.53 14.74 5.07
CA ARG A 30 4.88 13.32 5.20
C ARG A 30 5.18 12.69 3.84
N TRP A 31 6.09 11.72 3.86
CA TRP A 31 6.50 10.99 2.66
C TRP A 31 5.69 9.71 2.48
N TYR A 32 5.43 9.35 1.24
CA TYR A 32 4.80 8.08 0.86
C TYR A 32 5.42 7.58 -0.45
N PRO A 33 5.40 6.27 -0.73
CA PRO A 33 5.96 5.74 -1.97
C PRO A 33 5.15 6.21 -3.17
N ASP A 34 5.83 6.47 -4.27
CA ASP A 34 5.17 6.67 -5.54
C ASP A 34 4.25 5.45 -5.87
N PRO A 35 3.03 5.66 -6.39
CA PRO A 35 2.11 4.56 -6.68
C PRO A 35 2.70 3.47 -7.57
N ASP A 36 3.50 3.82 -8.59
CA ASP A 36 4.09 2.83 -9.48
C ASP A 36 5.21 2.05 -8.77
N HIS A 37 5.91 2.68 -7.83
CA HIS A 37 6.85 2.00 -6.94
C HIS A 37 6.15 1.01 -6.00
N ALA A 38 5.02 1.41 -5.40
CA ALA A 38 4.19 0.53 -4.58
C ALA A 38 3.72 -0.69 -5.40
N LEU A 39 3.31 -0.49 -6.65
CA LEU A 39 2.95 -1.56 -7.58
C LEU A 39 4.13 -2.53 -7.85
N ALA A 40 5.35 -1.99 -8.04
CA ALA A 40 6.53 -2.81 -8.28
C ALA A 40 6.87 -3.75 -7.11
N ALA A 41 6.54 -3.35 -5.87
CA ALA A 41 6.74 -4.20 -4.69
C ALA A 41 5.86 -5.46 -4.73
N PHE A 42 4.63 -5.38 -5.24
CA PHE A 42 3.76 -6.55 -5.43
C PHE A 42 4.35 -7.52 -6.45
N LEU A 43 4.91 -7.02 -7.56
CA LEU A 43 5.54 -7.86 -8.59
C LEU A 43 6.74 -8.64 -8.05
N ARG A 44 7.55 -8.04 -7.17
CA ARG A 44 8.68 -8.73 -6.51
C ARG A 44 8.23 -9.91 -5.65
N LEU A 45 6.99 -9.92 -5.19
CA LEU A 45 6.39 -10.99 -4.39
C LEU A 45 5.53 -11.94 -5.21
N ASN A 46 5.63 -11.90 -6.54
CA ASN A 46 4.78 -12.66 -7.43
C ASN A 46 3.29 -12.45 -7.13
N ALA A 47 2.93 -11.21 -6.77
CA ALA A 47 1.57 -10.78 -6.50
C ALA A 47 1.07 -9.86 -7.62
N LYS A 48 -0.21 -10.00 -7.96
CA LYS A 48 -0.88 -9.17 -8.95
C LYS A 48 -1.72 -8.13 -8.23
N LEU A 49 -1.38 -6.85 -8.36
CA LEU A 49 -2.20 -5.71 -7.92
C LEU A 49 -2.96 -5.13 -9.11
N THR A 50 -4.26 -4.89 -8.94
CA THR A 50 -5.13 -4.25 -9.94
C THR A 50 -5.77 -3.01 -9.32
N MET A 51 -5.65 -1.88 -10.02
CA MET A 51 -6.22 -0.59 -9.62
C MET A 51 -7.39 -0.26 -10.55
N THR A 52 -8.58 -0.09 -9.99
CA THR A 52 -9.81 0.17 -10.76
C THR A 52 -10.50 1.43 -10.24
N PRO A 53 -10.75 2.45 -11.08
CA PRO A 53 -11.57 3.59 -10.70
C PRO A 53 -13.03 3.14 -10.51
N LEU A 54 -13.69 3.62 -9.45
CA LEU A 54 -15.08 3.30 -9.15
C LEU A 54 -15.99 4.44 -9.61
N THR A 55 -16.96 4.13 -10.49
CA THR A 55 -17.97 5.08 -10.95
C THR A 55 -19.33 4.81 -10.29
N PRO A 56 -20.14 5.85 -10.00
CA PRO A 56 -19.81 7.28 -10.06
C PRO A 56 -18.99 7.72 -8.82
N GLY A 57 -17.84 8.36 -9.04
CA GLY A 57 -16.98 8.83 -7.96
C GLY A 57 -15.52 8.99 -8.42
N ASN A 58 -14.74 9.72 -7.63
CA ASN A 58 -13.28 9.81 -7.83
C ASN A 58 -12.53 8.70 -7.06
N ALA A 59 -13.27 7.76 -6.46
CA ALA A 59 -12.70 6.69 -5.65
C ALA A 59 -12.00 5.63 -6.50
N TRP A 60 -11.03 4.97 -5.88
CA TRP A 60 -10.24 3.91 -6.48
C TRP A 60 -10.29 2.65 -5.62
N ARG A 61 -10.44 1.50 -6.27
CA ARG A 61 -10.31 0.18 -5.64
C ARG A 61 -8.98 -0.44 -6.03
N ALA A 62 -8.24 -0.88 -5.02
CA ALA A 62 -7.04 -1.68 -5.20
C ALA A 62 -7.34 -3.12 -4.78
N VAL A 63 -7.10 -4.09 -5.65
CA VAL A 63 -7.30 -5.52 -5.38
C VAL A 63 -6.01 -6.27 -5.67
N TRP A 64 -5.56 -7.12 -4.75
CA TRP A 64 -4.38 -7.94 -4.97
C TRP A 64 -4.58 -9.41 -4.64
N THR A 65 -3.78 -10.23 -5.32
CA THR A 65 -3.63 -11.65 -5.04
C THR A 65 -2.16 -12.03 -5.17
N ALA A 66 -1.58 -12.56 -4.10
CA ALA A 66 -0.23 -13.11 -4.06
C ALA A 66 -0.25 -14.62 -4.25
N SER A 67 0.82 -15.19 -4.82
CA SER A 67 0.96 -16.65 -4.97
C SER A 67 1.01 -17.41 -3.64
N THR A 68 1.28 -16.72 -2.53
CA THR A 68 1.17 -17.24 -1.17
C THR A 68 -0.27 -17.48 -0.71
N GLY A 69 -1.27 -17.15 -1.54
CA GLY A 69 -2.69 -17.21 -1.20
C GLY A 69 -3.21 -15.96 -0.48
N VAL A 70 -2.31 -15.03 -0.11
CA VAL A 70 -2.68 -13.75 0.48
C VAL A 70 -3.35 -12.88 -0.58
N SER A 71 -4.59 -12.47 -0.32
CA SER A 71 -5.32 -11.55 -1.19
C SER A 71 -6.03 -10.50 -0.35
N GLY A 72 -6.33 -9.38 -0.97
CA GLY A 72 -7.01 -8.29 -0.28
C GLY A 72 -7.59 -7.27 -1.24
N THR A 73 -8.41 -6.40 -0.67
CA THR A 73 -9.02 -5.28 -1.36
C THR A 73 -9.08 -4.08 -0.44
N VAL A 74 -8.79 -2.90 -0.97
CA VAL A 74 -9.02 -1.61 -0.31
C VAL A 74 -9.70 -0.66 -1.27
N THR A 75 -10.37 0.36 -0.74
CA THR A 75 -10.97 1.43 -1.53
C THR A 75 -10.67 2.75 -0.86
N ALA A 76 -10.25 3.74 -1.65
CA ALA A 76 -9.87 5.06 -1.18
C ALA A 76 -10.38 6.14 -2.12
N ASP A 77 -10.27 7.40 -1.70
CA ASP A 77 -10.90 8.53 -2.38
C ASP A 77 -10.09 9.00 -3.61
N ASP A 78 -8.84 8.54 -3.73
CA ASP A 78 -7.98 8.73 -4.88
C ASP A 78 -7.04 7.54 -5.11
N ARG A 79 -6.32 7.54 -6.24
CA ARG A 79 -5.40 6.47 -6.63
C ARG A 79 -4.22 6.33 -5.68
N ALA A 80 -3.68 7.44 -5.16
CA ALA A 80 -2.51 7.45 -4.30
C ALA A 80 -2.84 6.80 -2.96
N ALA A 81 -3.92 7.23 -2.30
CA ALA A 81 -4.40 6.66 -1.06
C ALA A 81 -4.69 5.16 -1.20
N ALA A 82 -5.33 4.73 -2.29
CA ALA A 82 -5.59 3.31 -2.54
C ALA A 82 -4.31 2.50 -2.73
N SER A 83 -3.30 3.04 -3.43
CA SER A 83 -2.01 2.39 -3.63
C SER A 83 -1.20 2.27 -2.33
N VAL A 84 -1.21 3.33 -1.51
CA VAL A 84 -0.54 3.38 -0.21
C VAL A 84 -1.15 2.38 0.76
N LEU A 85 -2.49 2.32 0.86
CA LEU A 85 -3.19 1.33 1.69
C LEU A 85 -2.92 -0.11 1.25
N ALA A 86 -2.90 -0.38 -0.06
CA ALA A 86 -2.56 -1.70 -0.57
C ALA A 86 -1.11 -2.08 -0.16
N TYR A 87 -0.17 -1.14 -0.30
CA TYR A 87 1.21 -1.38 0.07
C TYR A 87 1.41 -1.55 1.58
N ALA A 88 0.73 -0.76 2.41
CA ALA A 88 0.70 -0.93 3.86
C ALA A 88 0.20 -2.35 4.25
N ALA A 89 -0.84 -2.84 3.57
CA ALA A 89 -1.31 -4.20 3.76
C ALA A 89 -0.24 -5.24 3.35
N LEU A 90 0.46 -5.02 2.23
CA LEU A 90 1.54 -5.90 1.78
C LEU A 90 2.65 -6.04 2.83
N LEU A 91 3.10 -4.92 3.40
CA LEU A 91 4.17 -4.90 4.42
C LEU A 91 3.81 -5.75 5.64
N ARG A 92 2.56 -5.68 6.10
CA ARG A 92 2.07 -6.49 7.22
C ARG A 92 2.12 -8.00 6.93
N PHE A 93 2.02 -8.40 5.67
CA PHE A 93 2.19 -9.81 5.28
C PHE A 93 3.66 -10.22 5.11
N GLN A 94 4.56 -9.27 4.90
CA GLN A 94 5.99 -9.52 4.76
C GLN A 94 6.72 -9.61 6.10
N VAL A 95 6.22 -8.98 7.16
CA VAL A 95 6.77 -9.14 8.50
C VAL A 95 6.37 -10.53 9.00
N PRO A 96 7.29 -11.50 9.15
CA PRO A 96 6.98 -12.71 9.87
C PRO A 96 6.69 -12.28 11.30
N THR A 97 5.47 -12.52 11.79
CA THR A 97 5.18 -12.34 13.22
C THR A 97 6.27 -13.09 13.99
N PRO A 98 7.04 -12.44 14.88
CA PRO A 98 7.98 -13.18 15.71
C PRO A 98 7.15 -14.18 16.51
N VAL A 99 7.38 -15.47 16.23
CA VAL A 99 6.83 -16.56 17.04
C VAL A 99 7.52 -16.41 18.40
N VAL A 100 6.83 -15.77 19.35
CA VAL A 100 7.24 -15.84 20.75
C VAL A 100 6.94 -17.26 21.19
N ALA A 101 7.95 -18.13 21.09
CA ALA A 101 7.93 -19.43 21.72
C ALA A 101 7.96 -19.20 23.24
N GLY A 102 6.82 -19.45 23.89
CA GLY A 102 6.68 -19.56 25.35
C GLY A 102 6.48 -21.01 25.75
#